data_AF-A0A660Q3Q0-F1
#
_entry.id   AF-A0A660Q3Q0-F1
#
_cell.length_a   1.000
_cell.length_b   1.000
_cell.length_c   1.000
_cell.angle_alpha   90.00
_cell.angle_beta   90.00
_cell.angle_gamma   90.00
#
_symmetry.space_group_name_H-M   'P 1'
#
loop_
_entity.id
_entity.type
_entity.pdbx_description
1 polymer ?
#
loop_
_entity_poly.entity_id
_entity_poly.type
_entity_poly.pdbx_seq_one_letter_code
_entity_poly.pdbx_strand_id
1 'polypeptide(L)'
;MKKEIKRNAWARFCRKFSANNMFRDINISFNDKTRNNVELSGEYPLMGLTLEKKGRFIDGIILYAGQAAPEKLTQPVFSIKEPEKVVIEKNKDGIDCRLQVQTKNGGFTTIELNGDSGNNRYQDFVREVAYSMYERRGFSHGNDMNDWLEAERKVKKAGQMFA
;
A
#
# COMPACT_ATOMS: atom_id res chain seq x y z
N MET A 1 -0.03 19.44 -8.42
CA MET A 1 -1.42 19.88 -8.19
C MET A 1 -2.02 19.12 -7.02
N LYS A 2 -2.59 19.81 -6.02
CA LYS A 2 -3.27 19.18 -4.87
C LYS A 2 -4.79 19.19 -5.06
N LYS A 3 -5.46 18.11 -4.67
CA LYS A 3 -6.92 17.97 -4.77
C LYS A 3 -7.48 17.25 -3.55
N GLU A 4 -8.44 17.87 -2.89
CA GLU A 4 -9.21 17.21 -1.84
C GLU A 4 -10.24 16.24 -2.43
N ILE A 5 -10.33 15.05 -1.84
CA ILE A 5 -11.31 14.03 -2.20
C ILE A 5 -12.52 14.15 -1.28
N LYS A 6 -13.68 14.43 -1.85
CA LYS A 6 -14.94 14.51 -1.10
C LYS A 6 -15.22 13.20 -0.37
N ARG A 7 -15.70 13.28 0.87
CA ARG A 7 -15.93 12.13 1.76
C ARG A 7 -16.81 11.03 1.14
N ASN A 8 -17.85 11.41 0.41
CA ASN A 8 -18.74 10.47 -0.28
C ASN A 8 -18.05 9.70 -1.44
N ALA A 9 -16.90 10.17 -1.92
CA ALA A 9 -16.12 9.55 -2.99
C ALA A 9 -14.98 8.67 -2.48
N TRP A 10 -14.72 8.61 -1.16
CA TRP A 10 -13.56 7.91 -0.59
C TRP A 10 -13.49 6.43 -0.98
N ALA A 11 -14.60 5.71 -0.96
CA ALA A 11 -14.61 4.28 -1.31
C ALA A 11 -14.13 4.05 -2.76
N ARG A 12 -14.66 4.85 -3.70
CA ARG A 12 -14.26 4.81 -5.11
C ARG A 12 -12.82 5.27 -5.30
N PHE A 13 -12.41 6.30 -4.55
CA PHE A 13 -11.05 6.81 -4.57
C PHE A 13 -10.04 5.76 -4.12
N CYS A 14 -10.24 5.10 -2.97
CA CYS A 14 -9.32 4.07 -2.47
C CYS A 14 -9.09 2.94 -3.49
N ARG A 15 -10.17 2.44 -4.11
CA ARG A 15 -10.07 1.42 -5.16
C ARG A 15 -9.25 1.91 -6.36
N LYS A 16 -9.61 3.09 -6.91
CA LYS A 16 -8.92 3.65 -8.08
C LYS A 16 -7.45 3.99 -7.77
N PHE A 17 -7.19 4.52 -6.59
CA PHE A 17 -5.84 4.84 -6.13
C PHE A 17 -4.99 3.57 -6.03
N SER A 18 -5.54 2.50 -5.46
CA SER A 18 -4.87 1.20 -5.36
C SER A 18 -4.55 0.64 -6.74
N ALA A 19 -5.54 0.58 -7.64
CA ALA A 19 -5.35 0.09 -9.00
C ALA A 19 -4.29 0.87 -9.79
N ASN A 20 -4.25 2.20 -9.62
CA ASN A 20 -3.33 3.05 -10.37
C ASN A 20 -1.90 3.08 -9.82
N ASN A 21 -1.72 2.82 -8.53
CA ASN A 21 -0.45 2.99 -7.83
C ASN A 21 0.10 1.69 -7.26
N MET A 22 -0.52 0.55 -7.59
CA MET A 22 -0.07 -0.76 -7.14
C MET A 22 1.40 -0.97 -7.50
N PHE A 23 2.12 -1.61 -6.59
CA PHE A 23 3.54 -1.91 -6.65
C PHE A 23 4.48 -0.71 -6.57
N ARG A 24 4.01 0.54 -6.52
CA ARG A 24 4.90 1.68 -6.30
C ARG A 24 5.46 1.67 -4.88
N ASP A 25 6.72 2.02 -4.73
CA ASP A 25 7.33 2.08 -3.40
C ASP A 25 6.71 3.21 -2.59
N ILE A 26 6.49 2.96 -1.30
CA ILE A 26 5.87 3.94 -0.41
C ILE A 26 6.71 4.25 0.81
N ASN A 27 6.75 5.54 1.14
CA ASN A 27 7.19 6.00 2.45
C ASN A 27 6.00 6.56 3.19
N ILE A 28 5.82 6.15 4.44
CA ILE A 28 4.71 6.60 5.27
C ILE A 28 5.29 7.40 6.43
N SER A 29 4.84 8.64 6.58
CA SER A 29 5.10 9.43 7.77
C SER A 29 3.80 9.77 8.47
N PHE A 30 3.80 9.68 9.79
CA PHE A 30 2.67 10.03 10.63
C PHE A 30 3.11 10.99 11.73
N ASN A 31 2.38 12.09 11.86
CA ASN A 31 2.54 13.05 12.94
C ASN A 31 1.18 13.22 13.63
N ASP A 32 1.15 12.98 14.94
CA ASP A 32 0.02 13.30 15.80
C ASP A 32 0.54 14.20 16.92
N LYS A 33 -0.26 15.18 17.34
CA LYS A 33 0.05 16.01 18.51
C LYS A 33 0.28 15.19 19.79
N THR A 34 -0.16 13.94 19.81
CA THR A 34 -0.15 13.04 20.98
C THR A 34 0.77 11.82 20.86
N ARG A 35 1.32 11.51 19.67
CA ARG A 35 2.21 10.36 19.44
C ARG A 35 3.51 10.77 18.78
N ASN A 36 4.60 10.08 19.14
CA ASN A 36 5.90 10.20 18.46
C ASN A 36 5.73 10.04 16.94
N ASN A 37 6.52 10.79 16.17
CA ASN A 37 6.59 10.63 14.72
C ASN A 37 6.87 9.15 14.40
N VAL A 38 5.97 8.54 13.62
CA VAL A 38 6.18 7.19 13.09
C VAL A 38 6.53 7.34 11.62
N GLU A 39 7.70 6.87 11.26
CA GLU A 39 8.14 6.78 9.88
C GLU A 39 8.29 5.30 9.53
N LEU A 40 7.47 4.84 8.58
CA LEU A 40 7.69 3.56 7.93
C LEU A 40 8.38 3.87 6.60
N SER A 41 9.71 3.76 6.63
CA SER A 41 10.57 3.90 5.46
C SER A 41 11.09 2.53 5.04
N GLY A 42 11.14 2.29 3.73
CA GLY A 42 11.60 1.04 3.14
C GLY A 42 11.00 0.81 1.76
N GLU A 43 11.54 -0.17 1.03
CA GLU A 43 11.06 -0.55 -0.31
C GLU A 43 9.80 -1.42 -0.21
N TYR A 44 8.76 -0.89 0.41
CA TYR A 44 7.47 -1.58 0.51
C TYR A 44 6.59 -1.20 -0.68
N PRO A 45 6.30 -2.11 -1.62
CA PRO A 45 5.41 -1.81 -2.72
C PRO A 45 3.97 -1.61 -2.20
N LEU A 46 3.27 -0.58 -2.66
CA LEU A 46 1.86 -0.40 -2.34
C LEU A 46 1.03 -1.59 -2.86
N MET A 47 0.32 -2.26 -1.98
CA MET A 47 -0.67 -3.29 -2.39
C MET A 47 -2.06 -2.68 -2.50
N GLY A 48 -2.42 -1.78 -1.61
CA GLY A 48 -3.67 -1.04 -1.73
C GLY A 48 -4.12 -0.29 -0.48
N LEU A 49 -5.27 0.34 -0.63
CA LEU A 49 -6.00 1.08 0.40
C LEU A 49 -7.43 0.58 0.50
N THR A 50 -7.91 0.41 1.73
CA THR A 50 -9.31 0.09 2.00
C THR A 50 -9.90 1.02 3.04
N LEU A 51 -11.23 1.12 3.06
CA LEU A 51 -11.95 1.79 4.12
C LEU A 51 -12.37 0.78 5.17
N GLU A 52 -12.12 1.11 6.42
CA GLU A 52 -12.72 0.44 7.57
C GLU A 52 -14.03 1.13 7.91
N LYS A 53 -15.09 0.35 8.08
CA LYS A 53 -16.43 0.88 8.37
C LYS A 53 -16.95 0.33 9.70
N LYS A 54 -17.60 1.19 10.47
CA LYS A 54 -18.38 0.83 11.66
C LYS A 54 -19.84 1.20 11.38
N GLY A 55 -20.60 0.22 10.90
CA GLY A 55 -21.94 0.46 10.35
C GLY A 55 -21.89 1.35 9.12
N ARG A 56 -22.53 2.53 9.17
CA ARG A 56 -22.54 3.49 8.07
C ARG A 56 -21.36 4.47 8.10
N PHE A 57 -20.61 4.51 9.19
CA PHE A 57 -19.51 5.45 9.37
C PHE A 57 -18.20 4.87 8.85
N ILE A 58 -17.37 5.73 8.26
CA ILE A 58 -15.98 5.41 7.95
C ILE A 58 -15.19 5.61 9.25
N ASP A 59 -14.68 4.50 9.78
CA ASP A 59 -13.90 4.44 11.02
C ASP A 59 -12.40 4.63 10.75
N GLY A 60 -11.94 4.20 9.58
CA GLY A 60 -10.53 4.27 9.24
C GLY A 60 -10.22 4.11 7.75
N ILE A 61 -8.97 4.41 7.42
CA ILE A 61 -8.32 4.03 6.16
C ILE A 61 -7.20 3.06 6.51
N ILE A 62 -7.22 1.88 5.90
CA ILE A 62 -6.23 0.83 6.10
C ILE A 62 -5.33 0.76 4.87
N LEU A 63 -4.02 0.73 5.10
CA LEU A 63 -2.99 0.62 4.10
C LEU A 63 -2.33 -0.75 4.14
N TYR A 64 -2.16 -1.33 2.95
CA TYR A 64 -1.50 -2.59 2.71
C TYR A 64 -0.27 -2.34 1.86
N ALA A 65 0.87 -2.84 2.31
CA ALA A 65 2.11 -2.80 1.56
C ALA A 65 2.71 -4.20 1.49
N GLY A 66 3.40 -4.47 0.40
CA GLY A 66 3.96 -5.76 0.09
C GLY A 66 5.10 -6.09 1.04
N GLN A 67 5.06 -7.28 1.59
CA GLN A 67 6.15 -7.86 2.36
C GLN A 67 6.58 -9.14 1.66
N ALA A 68 7.88 -9.41 1.61
CA ALA A 68 8.40 -10.60 0.92
C ALA A 68 7.79 -11.90 1.47
N ALA A 69 7.46 -11.94 2.76
CA ALA A 69 6.77 -13.06 3.39
C ALA A 69 5.39 -13.34 2.74
N PRO A 70 5.16 -14.52 2.12
CA PRO A 70 3.96 -14.78 1.32
C PRO A 70 2.63 -14.72 2.09
N GLU A 71 2.63 -15.02 3.38
CA GLU A 71 1.47 -14.92 4.28
C GLU A 71 1.16 -13.49 4.73
N LYS A 72 2.05 -12.53 4.44
CA LYS A 72 1.91 -11.12 4.83
C LYS A 72 1.48 -10.20 3.69
N LEU A 73 1.32 -10.73 2.47
CA LEU A 73 0.95 -9.97 1.27
C LEU A 73 -0.36 -9.19 1.39
N THR A 74 -1.27 -9.64 2.26
CA THR A 74 -2.57 -9.00 2.49
C THR A 74 -2.72 -8.51 3.93
N GLN A 75 -1.62 -8.41 4.69
CA GLN A 75 -1.67 -7.90 6.05
C GLN A 75 -1.59 -6.36 6.03
N PRO A 76 -2.41 -5.68 6.86
CA PRO A 76 -2.34 -4.23 6.97
C PRO A 76 -1.01 -3.83 7.60
N VAL A 77 -0.36 -2.82 7.02
CA VAL A 77 0.88 -2.24 7.58
C VAL A 77 0.63 -0.97 8.38
N PHE A 78 -0.48 -0.29 8.09
CA PHE A 78 -0.84 0.94 8.78
C PHE A 78 -2.36 1.17 8.77
N SER A 79 -2.88 1.77 9.84
CA SER A 79 -4.30 2.11 9.96
C SER A 79 -4.44 3.55 10.46
N ILE A 80 -5.15 4.36 9.68
CA ILE A 80 -5.45 5.76 9.99
C ILE A 80 -6.86 5.80 10.55
N LYS A 81 -7.00 6.06 11.85
CA LYS A 81 -8.29 6.11 12.54
C LYS A 81 -8.93 7.49 12.45
N GLU A 82 -10.25 7.52 12.39
CA GLU A 82 -11.07 8.74 12.32
C GLU A 82 -10.61 9.76 11.25
N PRO A 83 -10.45 9.33 9.99
CA PRO A 83 -10.08 10.23 8.91
C PRO A 83 -11.15 11.32 8.71
N GLU A 84 -10.70 12.55 8.59
CA GLU A 84 -11.52 13.73 8.36
C GLU A 84 -11.37 14.24 6.93
N LYS A 85 -10.14 14.30 6.43
CA LYS A 85 -9.81 14.87 5.12
C LYS A 85 -8.80 14.01 4.38
N VAL A 86 -9.01 13.83 3.07
CA VAL A 86 -8.11 13.10 2.17
C VAL A 86 -7.72 14.02 1.03
N VAL A 87 -6.42 14.20 0.80
CA VAL A 87 -5.87 15.04 -0.26
C VAL A 87 -4.89 14.22 -1.09
N ILE A 88 -5.07 14.23 -2.40
CA ILE A 88 -4.10 13.66 -3.34
C ILE A 88 -3.30 14.79 -3.97
N GLU A 89 -1.99 14.61 -4.04
CA GLU A 89 -1.07 15.45 -4.78
C GLU A 89 -0.58 14.69 -6.01
N LYS A 90 -0.61 15.40 -7.14
CA LYS A 90 -0.11 14.94 -8.44
C LYS A 90 1.09 15.79 -8.88
N ASN A 91 2.04 15.19 -9.57
CA ASN A 91 3.15 15.90 -10.21
C ASN A 91 2.66 16.72 -11.43
N LYS A 92 3.60 17.30 -12.19
CA LYS A 92 3.28 18.12 -13.38
C LYS A 92 2.64 17.30 -14.52
N ASP A 93 2.94 16.01 -14.58
CA ASP A 93 2.42 15.07 -15.58
C ASP A 93 1.08 14.43 -15.17
N GLY A 94 0.54 14.84 -14.01
CA GLY A 94 -0.74 14.32 -13.50
C GLY A 94 -0.65 12.95 -12.82
N ILE A 95 0.57 12.45 -12.58
CA ILE A 95 0.83 11.20 -11.86
C ILE A 95 0.71 11.46 -10.36
N ASP A 96 0.06 10.56 -9.62
CA ASP A 96 -0.05 10.64 -8.16
C ASP A 96 1.36 10.60 -7.55
N CYS A 97 1.67 11.46 -6.59
CA CYS A 97 2.98 11.45 -5.91
C CYS A 97 2.86 11.44 -4.39
N ARG A 98 1.75 11.92 -3.83
CA ARG A 98 1.56 11.93 -2.38
C ARG A 98 0.09 11.88 -2.01
N LEU A 99 -0.27 11.00 -1.09
CA LEU A 99 -1.57 10.96 -0.44
C LEU A 99 -1.44 11.47 1.00
N GLN A 100 -2.26 12.45 1.36
CA GLN A 100 -2.32 13.00 2.70
C GLN A 100 -3.68 12.70 3.32
N VAL A 101 -3.68 12.23 4.57
CA VAL A 101 -4.89 11.98 5.34
C VAL A 101 -4.78 12.71 6.67
N GLN A 102 -5.72 13.61 6.92
CA GLN A 102 -5.86 14.28 8.20
C GLN A 102 -6.91 13.57 9.06
N THR A 103 -6.62 13.41 10.34
CA THR A 103 -7.51 12.82 11.34
C THR A 103 -8.21 13.92 12.14
N LYS A 104 -9.36 13.60 12.75
CA LYS A 104 -10.15 14.58 13.54
C LYS A 104 -9.40 15.21 14.72
N ASN A 105 -8.43 14.48 15.29
CA ASN A 105 -7.59 14.99 16.38
C ASN A 105 -6.46 15.93 15.90
N GLY A 106 -6.42 16.25 14.60
CA GLY A 106 -5.42 17.13 14.00
C GLY A 106 -4.10 16.44 13.64
N GLY A 107 -4.05 15.11 13.69
CA GLY A 107 -2.94 14.32 13.15
C GLY A 107 -2.94 14.28 11.61
N PHE A 108 -1.77 14.00 11.05
CA PHE A 108 -1.56 13.92 9.60
C PHE A 108 -0.73 12.68 9.26
N THR A 109 -1.24 11.88 8.33
CA THR A 109 -0.48 10.83 7.65
C THR A 109 -0.14 11.28 6.24
N THR A 110 1.11 11.13 5.85
CA THR A 110 1.58 11.33 4.48
C THR A 110 2.10 10.01 3.94
N ILE A 111 1.59 9.61 2.78
CA ILE A 111 2.06 8.46 2.01
C ILE A 111 2.68 9.03 0.74
N GLU A 112 4.00 8.95 0.62
CA GLU A 112 4.72 9.33 -0.59
C GLU A 112 4.81 8.13 -1.52
N LEU A 113 4.58 8.36 -2.81
CA LEU A 113 4.65 7.35 -3.86
C LEU A 113 5.92 7.61 -4.68
N ASN A 114 6.82 6.63 -4.68
CA ASN A 114 8.08 6.67 -5.40
C ASN A 114 8.07 5.68 -6.57
N GLY A 115 8.91 5.95 -7.57
CA GLY A 115 9.02 5.12 -8.77
C GLY A 115 7.73 5.06 -9.59
N ASP A 116 7.76 4.22 -10.63
CA ASP A 116 6.64 3.97 -11.52
C ASP A 116 5.91 2.68 -11.14
N SER A 117 4.59 2.61 -11.37
CA SER A 117 3.78 1.38 -11.20
C SER A 117 4.02 0.34 -12.32
N GLY A 118 5.18 0.39 -12.96
CA GLY A 118 5.50 -0.42 -14.13
C GLY A 118 5.70 -1.91 -13.82
N ASN A 119 5.66 -2.73 -14.87
CA ASN A 119 5.87 -4.18 -14.80
C ASN A 119 7.15 -4.59 -14.06
N ASN A 120 8.20 -3.77 -14.11
CA ASN A 120 9.48 -4.08 -13.47
C ASN A 120 9.30 -4.25 -11.96
N ARG A 121 8.58 -3.34 -11.29
CA ARG A 121 8.44 -3.41 -9.83
C ARG A 121 7.56 -4.57 -9.38
N TYR A 122 6.55 -4.93 -10.17
CA TYR A 122 5.79 -6.16 -9.97
C TYR A 122 6.69 -7.39 -10.02
N GLN A 123 7.53 -7.51 -11.05
CA GLN A 123 8.45 -8.64 -11.22
C GLN A 123 9.50 -8.70 -10.10
N ASP A 124 10.03 -7.54 -9.69
CA ASP A 124 10.95 -7.45 -8.56
C ASP A 124 10.29 -7.93 -7.26
N PHE A 125 9.03 -7.57 -7.02
CA PHE A 125 8.31 -8.02 -5.84
C PHE A 125 7.98 -9.53 -5.89
N VAL A 126 7.61 -10.07 -7.06
CA VAL A 126 7.45 -11.52 -7.24
C VAL A 126 8.76 -12.25 -6.95
N ARG A 127 9.89 -11.71 -7.40
CA ARG A 127 11.22 -12.26 -7.12
C ARG A 127 11.52 -12.26 -5.62
N GLU A 128 11.27 -11.17 -4.91
CA GLU A 128 11.47 -11.09 -3.45
C GLU A 128 10.63 -12.13 -2.71
N VAL A 129 9.37 -12.30 -3.11
CA VAL A 129 8.46 -13.29 -2.50
C VAL A 129 8.92 -14.71 -2.79
N ALA A 130 9.31 -15.03 -4.03
CA ALA A 130 9.84 -16.34 -4.41
C ALA A 130 11.13 -16.66 -3.65
N TYR A 131 12.03 -15.68 -3.54
CA TYR A 131 13.27 -15.83 -2.80
C TYR A 131 13.01 -16.14 -1.32
N SER A 132 12.03 -15.48 -0.70
CA SER A 132 11.66 -15.80 0.70
C SER A 132 11.13 -17.24 0.88
N MET A 133 10.53 -17.85 -0.16
CA MET A 133 10.10 -19.25 -0.13
C MET A 133 11.32 -20.18 -0.21
N TYR A 134 12.27 -19.88 -1.09
CA TYR A 134 13.54 -20.59 -1.19
C TYR A 134 14.32 -20.58 0.13
N GLU A 135 14.41 -19.43 0.80
CA GLU A 135 15.05 -19.30 2.12
C GLU A 135 14.36 -20.18 3.18
N ARG A 136 13.02 -20.20 3.20
CA ARG A 136 12.25 -21.04 4.14
C ARG A 136 12.42 -22.54 3.92
N ARG A 137 12.72 -22.95 2.68
CA ARG A 137 13.08 -24.33 2.34
C ARG A 137 14.56 -24.65 2.64
N GLY A 138 15.28 -23.76 3.30
CA GLY A 138 16.67 -23.95 3.70
C GLY A 138 17.65 -23.86 2.54
N PHE A 139 17.42 -22.93 1.60
CA PHE A 139 18.31 -22.70 0.46
C PHE A 139 18.49 -23.93 -0.45
N SER A 140 17.47 -24.79 -0.54
CA SER A 140 17.51 -25.98 -1.38
C SER A 140 17.07 -25.67 -2.81
N HIS A 141 18.00 -25.79 -3.76
CA HIS A 141 17.78 -25.59 -5.20
C HIS A 141 16.85 -26.65 -5.81
N GLY A 142 16.39 -26.42 -7.05
CA GLY A 142 15.60 -27.39 -7.83
C GLY A 142 14.08 -27.19 -7.75
N ASN A 143 13.63 -26.16 -7.02
CA ASN A 143 12.23 -25.74 -6.95
C ASN A 143 12.03 -24.28 -7.35
N ASP A 144 13.04 -23.64 -7.94
CA ASP A 144 13.07 -22.19 -8.21
C ASP A 144 11.89 -21.75 -9.09
N MET A 145 11.55 -22.56 -10.11
CA MET A 145 10.39 -22.32 -10.97
C MET A 145 9.06 -22.44 -10.20
N ASN A 146 8.94 -23.42 -9.30
CA ASN A 146 7.73 -23.61 -8.51
C ASN A 146 7.53 -22.45 -7.52
N ASP A 147 8.60 -22.04 -6.84
CA ASP A 147 8.59 -20.89 -5.92
C ASP A 147 8.21 -19.61 -6.66
N TRP A 148 8.73 -19.41 -7.87
CA TRP A 148 8.38 -18.28 -8.73
C TRP A 148 6.89 -18.27 -9.11
N LEU A 149 6.38 -19.38 -9.64
CA LEU A 149 4.98 -19.51 -10.05
C LEU A 149 4.03 -19.36 -8.85
N GLU A 150 4.40 -19.89 -7.70
CA GLU A 150 3.61 -19.73 -6.48
C GLU A 150 3.61 -18.28 -5.99
N ALA A 151 4.77 -17.62 -5.99
CA ALA A 151 4.90 -16.20 -5.66
C ALA A 151 4.05 -15.33 -6.59
N GLU A 152 4.17 -15.51 -7.90
CA GLU A 152 3.40 -14.77 -8.91
C GLU A 152 1.89 -14.93 -8.66
N ARG A 153 1.43 -16.18 -8.46
CA ARG A 153 0.02 -16.47 -8.16
C ARG A 153 -0.45 -15.76 -6.90
N LYS A 154 0.36 -15.75 -5.83
CA LYS A 154 0.01 -15.10 -4.57
C LYS A 154 -0.02 -13.57 -4.68
N VAL A 155 0.99 -12.96 -5.31
CA VAL A 155 1.05 -11.51 -5.54
C VAL A 155 -0.12 -11.05 -6.40
N LYS A 156 -0.41 -11.76 -7.50
CA LYS A 156 -1.55 -11.47 -8.37
C LYS A 156 -2.89 -11.57 -7.63
N LYS A 157 -3.08 -12.62 -6.82
CA LYS A 157 -4.29 -12.79 -5.99
C LYS A 157 -4.43 -11.65 -4.98
N ALA A 158 -3.34 -11.23 -4.34
CA ALA A 158 -3.35 -10.11 -3.41
C ALA A 158 -3.72 -8.80 -4.11
N GLY A 159 -3.14 -8.51 -5.29
CA GLY A 159 -3.49 -7.32 -6.08
C GLY A 159 -4.97 -7.27 -6.47
N GLN A 160 -5.56 -8.41 -6.84
CA GLN A 160 -6.99 -8.49 -7.17
C GLN A 160 -7.93 -8.14 -6.01
N MET A 161 -7.48 -8.25 -4.75
CA MET A 161 -8.31 -7.87 -3.60
C MET A 161 -8.47 -6.35 -3.47
N PHE A 162 -7.57 -5.56 -4.05
CA PHE A 162 -7.52 -4.11 -3.90
C PHE A 162 -7.89 -3.34 -5.18
N ALA A 163 -7.97 -4.02 -6.32
CA ALA A 163 -8.31 -3.45 -7.63
C ALA A 163 -9.82 -3.20 -7.82
#